data_AF-A0A523VV46-F1
#
_entry.id   AF-A0A523VV46-F1
#
_cell.length_a   1.000
_cell.length_b   1.000
_cell.length_c   1.000
_cell.angle_alpha   90.00
_cell.angle_beta   90.00
_cell.angle_gamma   90.00
#
_symmetry.space_group_name_H-M   'P 1'
#
loop_
_entity.id
_entity.type
_entity.pdbx_description
1 polymer ?
#
loop_
_entity_poly.entity_id
_entity_poly.type
_entity_poly.pdbx_seq_one_letter_code
_entity_poly.pdbx_strand_id
1 'polypeptide(L)'
;MKMRYGKGIYKRLEGGKETTYTGELTLNDVKIYMDGEPDSFIALDRIEQINKTKKSLKMKIVPSHPFAYDVWLQGEGMERLLDDLLVLKPSFKKVWWKEKWWSSSSGKAA
;
A
#
# COMPACT_ATOMS: atom_id res chain seq x y z
N MET A 1 -19.25 -2.03 -5.18
CA MET A 1 -19.00 -3.47 -5.43
C MET A 1 -17.94 -3.94 -4.43
N LYS A 2 -18.17 -5.07 -3.73
CA LYS A 2 -17.23 -5.61 -2.73
C LYS A 2 -16.41 -6.75 -3.35
N MET A 3 -15.13 -6.52 -3.62
CA MET A 3 -14.20 -7.51 -4.21
C MET A 3 -13.24 -8.05 -3.15
N ARG A 4 -13.11 -9.37 -3.05
CA ARG A 4 -12.19 -10.05 -2.11
C ARG A 4 -10.92 -10.45 -2.86
N TYR A 5 -9.76 -10.12 -2.32
CA TYR A 5 -8.46 -10.37 -2.96
C TYR A 5 -7.70 -11.53 -2.34
N GLY A 6 -8.12 -12.02 -1.18
CA GLY A 6 -7.51 -13.15 -0.48
C GLY A 6 -6.89 -12.75 0.84
N LYS A 7 -6.10 -13.66 1.43
CA LYS A 7 -5.37 -13.40 2.68
C LYS A 7 -4.05 -12.70 2.40
N GLY A 8 -3.76 -11.67 3.17
CA GLY A 8 -2.54 -10.90 3.09
C GLY A 8 -2.00 -10.54 4.47
N ILE A 9 -0.69 -10.27 4.50
CA ILE A 9 0.01 -9.62 5.58
C ILE A 9 -0.02 -8.12 5.30
N TYR A 10 -0.54 -7.36 6.26
CA TYR A 10 -0.56 -5.91 6.28
C TYR A 10 0.43 -5.42 7.33
N LYS A 11 1.39 -4.56 6.94
CA LYS A 11 2.27 -3.87 7.88
C LYS A 11 2.00 -2.38 7.84
N ARG A 12 1.56 -1.82 8.96
CA ARG A 12 1.44 -0.38 9.19
C ARG A 12 2.71 0.14 9.84
N LEU A 13 3.31 1.16 9.27
CA LEU A 13 4.44 1.87 9.87
C LEU A 13 3.99 3.27 10.27
N GLU A 14 3.77 3.47 11.56
CA GLU A 14 3.27 4.73 12.13
C GLU A 14 4.23 5.24 13.20
N GLY A 15 4.79 6.44 12.99
CA GLY A 15 5.68 7.07 13.99
C GLY A 15 6.87 6.20 14.40
N GLY A 16 7.37 5.34 13.50
CA GLY A 16 8.45 4.38 13.78
C GLY A 16 8.03 3.06 14.42
N LYS A 17 6.74 2.87 14.74
CA LYS A 17 6.20 1.59 15.18
C LYS A 17 5.65 0.80 13.99
N GLU A 18 6.17 -0.42 13.79
CA GLU A 18 5.60 -1.38 12.85
C GLU A 18 4.53 -2.19 13.57
N THR A 19 3.32 -2.23 13.00
CA THR A 19 2.26 -3.13 13.44
C THR A 19 1.89 -4.04 12.28
N THR A 20 2.01 -5.34 12.50
CA THR A 20 1.67 -6.35 11.49
C THR A 20 0.30 -6.94 11.82
N TYR A 21 -0.56 -7.00 10.81
CA TYR A 21 -1.87 -7.64 10.86
C TYR A 21 -1.92 -8.68 9.74
N THR A 22 -2.71 -9.72 9.94
CA THR A 22 -2.84 -10.82 9.00
C THR A 22 -4.31 -11.10 8.80
N GLY A 23 -4.81 -10.93 7.57
CA GLY A 23 -6.24 -11.04 7.35
C GLY A 23 -6.66 -11.05 5.91
N GLU A 24 -7.98 -11.10 5.68
CA GLU A 24 -8.55 -10.99 4.34
C GLU A 24 -8.61 -9.53 3.89
N LEU A 25 -8.12 -9.28 2.67
CA LEU A 25 -8.20 -7.98 2.02
C LEU A 25 -9.45 -7.89 1.15
N THR A 26 -10.27 -6.88 1.46
CA THR A 26 -11.48 -6.60 0.70
C THR A 26 -11.50 -5.16 0.21
N LEU A 27 -11.68 -4.94 -1.08
CA LEU A 27 -11.92 -3.64 -1.67
C LEU A 27 -13.43 -3.40 -1.78
N ASN A 28 -13.86 -2.22 -1.38
CA ASN A 28 -15.13 -1.63 -1.77
C ASN A 28 -14.84 -0.36 -2.58
N ASP A 29 -15.85 0.23 -3.22
CA ASP A 29 -15.70 1.36 -4.17
C ASP A 29 -14.91 2.55 -3.61
N VAL A 30 -14.83 2.68 -2.28
CA VAL A 30 -14.18 3.81 -1.58
C VAL A 30 -13.17 3.39 -0.50
N LYS A 31 -13.07 2.11 -0.13
CA LYS A 31 -12.32 1.65 1.06
C LYS A 31 -11.68 0.28 0.86
N ILE A 32 -10.47 0.10 1.38
CA ILE A 32 -9.81 -1.19 1.56
C ILE A 32 -9.99 -1.61 3.01
N TYR A 33 -10.55 -2.79 3.24
CA TYR A 33 -10.75 -3.39 4.56
C TYR A 33 -9.73 -4.50 4.78
N MET A 34 -9.21 -4.56 6.01
CA MET A 34 -8.23 -5.56 6.44
C MET A 34 -8.82 -6.32 7.62
N ASP A 35 -8.89 -7.64 7.47
CA ASP A 35 -9.23 -8.61 8.51
C ASP A 35 -10.64 -8.51 9.13
N GLY A 36 -11.64 -8.10 8.35
CA GLY A 36 -13.04 -8.16 8.77
C GLY A 36 -13.41 -7.26 9.95
N GLU A 37 -12.45 -6.60 10.59
CA GLU A 37 -12.67 -5.60 11.62
C GLU A 37 -13.18 -4.30 10.98
N PRO A 38 -14.34 -3.77 11.42
CA PRO A 38 -14.98 -2.61 10.79
C PRO A 38 -14.16 -1.32 10.89
N ASP A 39 -13.25 -1.24 11.87
CA ASP A 39 -12.40 -0.07 12.11
C ASP A 39 -11.05 -0.10 11.37
N SER A 40 -10.66 -1.26 10.83
CA SER A 40 -9.40 -1.45 10.12
C SER A 40 -9.58 -1.24 8.62
N PHE A 41 -9.85 0.01 8.21
CA PHE A 41 -9.98 0.39 6.80
C PHE A 41 -9.06 1.54 6.36
N ILE A 42 -8.70 1.51 5.08
CA ILE A 42 -7.98 2.58 4.39
C ILE A 42 -8.93 3.18 3.36
N ALA A 43 -9.24 4.46 3.52
CA ALA A 43 -10.06 5.18 2.54
C ALA A 43 -9.21 5.54 1.30
N LEU A 44 -9.74 5.29 0.11
CA LEU A 44 -9.01 5.46 -1.15
C LEU A 44 -8.62 6.92 -1.40
N ASP A 45 -9.40 7.88 -0.91
CA ASP A 45 -9.10 9.31 -1.01
C ASP A 45 -7.83 9.69 -0.24
N ARG A 46 -7.54 8.99 0.86
CA ARG A 46 -6.37 9.22 1.74
C ARG A 46 -5.09 8.57 1.25
N ILE A 47 -5.18 7.68 0.27
CA ILE A 47 -4.00 7.14 -0.39
C ILE A 47 -3.42 8.25 -1.27
N GLU A 48 -2.20 8.68 -0.98
CA GLU A 48 -1.45 9.62 -1.83
C GLU A 48 -0.65 8.90 -2.90
N GLN A 49 -0.03 7.77 -2.54
CA GLN A 49 0.91 7.06 -3.41
C GLN A 49 0.76 5.55 -3.25
N ILE A 50 0.94 4.83 -4.36
CA ILE A 50 0.97 3.38 -4.41
C ILE A 50 2.20 2.95 -5.20
N ASN A 51 3.06 2.15 -4.58
CA ASN A 51 4.26 1.58 -5.18
C ASN A 51 4.12 0.06 -5.23
N LYS A 52 4.20 -0.50 -6.44
CA LYS A 52 4.21 -1.96 -6.65
C LYS A 52 5.63 -2.50 -6.54
N THR A 53 5.81 -3.59 -5.79
CA THR A 53 6.99 -4.45 -5.88
C THR A 53 6.61 -5.81 -6.45
N LYS A 54 7.58 -6.72 -6.67
CA LYS A 54 7.33 -8.04 -7.28
C LYS A 54 6.24 -8.87 -6.60
N LYS A 55 6.05 -8.74 -5.28
CA LYS A 55 5.08 -9.54 -4.50
C LYS A 55 4.33 -8.73 -3.43
N SER A 56 4.55 -7.43 -3.37
CA SER A 56 3.92 -6.57 -2.38
C SER A 56 3.51 -5.24 -2.97
N LEU A 57 2.60 -4.59 -2.29
CA LEU A 57 2.07 -3.28 -2.61
C LEU A 57 2.35 -2.36 -1.42
N LYS A 58 3.12 -1.31 -1.64
CA LYS A 58 3.34 -0.27 -0.63
C LYS A 58 2.40 0.90 -0.93
N MET A 59 1.72 1.42 0.08
CA MET A 59 0.85 2.59 -0.02
C MET A 59 1.27 3.63 1.01
N LYS A 60 1.23 4.90 0.63
CA LYS A 60 1.38 6.02 1.55
C LYS A 60 0.01 6.62 1.85
N ILE A 61 -0.38 6.61 3.12
CA ILE A 61 -1.69 7.08 3.59
C ILE A 61 -1.54 8.38 4.36
N VAL A 62 -2.34 9.38 4.00
CA VAL A 62 -2.39 10.69 4.68
C VAL A 62 -3.83 10.93 5.15
N PRO A 63 -4.21 10.42 6.34
CA PRO A 63 -5.55 10.65 6.87
C PRO A 63 -5.78 12.12 7.23
N SER A 64 -4.77 12.82 7.76
CA SER A 64 -4.81 14.24 8.09
C SER A 64 -3.39 14.81 8.09
N HIS A 65 -3.13 15.92 7.41
CA HIS A 65 -1.80 16.55 7.46
C HIS A 65 -1.51 17.08 8.88
N PRO A 66 -0.30 16.92 9.43
CA PRO A 66 0.94 16.38 8.85
C PRO A 66 1.13 14.86 9.01
N PHE A 67 0.12 14.15 9.49
CA PHE A 67 0.18 12.73 9.77
C PHE A 67 0.13 11.90 8.48
N ALA A 68 1.20 11.15 8.26
CA ALA A 68 1.30 10.17 7.18
C ALA A 68 1.86 8.87 7.73
N TYR A 69 1.39 7.75 7.20
CA TYR A 69 1.93 6.43 7.52
C TYR A 69 2.05 5.58 6.26
N ASP A 70 3.02 4.66 6.29
CA ASP A 70 3.23 3.70 5.22
C ASP A 70 2.49 2.40 5.53
N VAL A 71 1.95 1.81 4.47
CA VAL A 71 1.24 0.55 4.49
C VAL A 71 1.92 -0.39 3.51
N TRP A 72 2.25 -1.60 3.97
CA TRP A 72 2.74 -2.66 3.11
C TRP A 72 1.74 -3.80 3.09
N LEU A 73 1.27 -4.16 1.91
CA LEU A 73 0.39 -5.30 1.68
C LEU A 73 1.16 -6.37 0.93
N GLN A 74 1.19 -7.58 1.46
CA GLN A 74 1.82 -8.73 0.84
C GLN A 74 0.86 -9.92 0.91
N GLY A 75 0.61 -10.60 -0.20
CA GLY A 75 -0.32 -11.72 -0.21
C GLY A 75 -0.77 -12.10 -1.60
N GLU A 76 -1.72 -13.03 -1.64
CA GLU A 76 -2.37 -13.43 -2.88
C GLU A 76 -3.30 -12.30 -3.35
N GLY A 77 -3.41 -12.11 -4.67
CA GLY A 77 -4.31 -11.11 -5.25
C GLY A 77 -3.85 -9.65 -5.22
N MET A 78 -2.64 -9.33 -4.71
CA MET A 78 -2.11 -7.95 -4.68
C MET A 78 -1.98 -7.32 -6.08
N GLU A 79 -1.66 -8.13 -7.09
CA GLU A 79 -1.57 -7.63 -8.48
C GLU A 79 -2.94 -7.15 -8.98
N ARG A 80 -3.97 -7.99 -8.79
CA ARG A 80 -5.34 -7.65 -9.17
C ARG A 80 -5.86 -6.45 -8.37
N LEU A 81 -5.50 -6.35 -7.08
CA LEU A 81 -5.85 -5.21 -6.23
C LEU A 81 -5.32 -3.90 -6.82
N LEU A 82 -4.06 -3.88 -7.30
CA LEU A 82 -3.51 -2.68 -7.93
C LEU A 82 -4.27 -2.31 -9.19
N ASP A 83 -4.52 -3.27 -10.08
CA ASP A 83 -5.22 -3.00 -11.34
C ASP A 83 -6.62 -2.43 -11.07
N ASP A 84 -7.36 -3.00 -10.12
CA ASP A 84 -8.69 -2.50 -9.72
C ASP A 84 -8.61 -1.11 -9.05
N LEU A 85 -7.59 -0.84 -8.23
CA LEU A 85 -7.38 0.48 -7.63
C LEU A 85 -7.09 1.56 -8.69
N LEU A 86 -6.34 1.23 -9.74
CA LEU A 86 -6.06 2.13 -10.85
C LEU A 86 -7.31 2.40 -11.70
N VAL A 87 -8.23 1.45 -11.78
CA VAL A 87 -9.53 1.63 -12.43
C VAL A 87 -10.44 2.54 -11.59
N LEU A 88 -10.51 2.31 -10.27
CA LEU A 88 -11.37 3.08 -9.37
C LEU A 88 -10.91 4.52 -9.16
N LYS A 89 -9.59 4.75 -9.15
CA LYS A 89 -9.02 6.09 -9.02
C LYS A 89 -7.86 6.24 -10.01
N PRO A 90 -8.15 6.58 -11.28
CA PRO A 90 -7.12 6.76 -12.31
C PRO A 90 -6.15 7.91 -12.00
N SER A 91 -6.53 8.79 -11.06
CA SER A 91 -5.67 9.84 -10.50
C SER A 91 -4.49 9.29 -9.68
N PHE A 92 -4.53 8.02 -9.26
CA PHE A 92 -3.34 7.33 -8.79
C PHE A 92 -2.35 7.30 -9.94
N LYS A 93 -1.38 8.23 -9.92
CA LYS A 93 -0.24 8.15 -10.83
C LYS A 93 0.32 6.75 -10.65
N LYS A 94 0.35 5.98 -11.74
CA LYS A 94 1.07 4.71 -11.81
C LYS A 94 2.54 5.10 -11.64
N VAL A 95 2.99 5.21 -10.38
CA VAL A 95 4.32 5.67 -9.99
C VAL A 95 5.26 4.51 -10.34
N TRP A 96 5.54 4.39 -11.64
CA TRP A 96 6.44 3.42 -12.25
C TRP A 96 7.86 3.95 -12.09
N TRP A 97 8.35 3.94 -10.86
CA TRP A 97 9.77 4.24 -10.65
C TRP A 97 10.50 2.92 -10.78
N LYS A 98 11.29 2.80 -11.85
CA LYS A 98 12.55 2.05 -11.79
C LYS A 98 13.18 2.43 -10.45
N GLU A 99 13.32 1.47 -9.54
CA GLU A 99 14.29 1.60 -8.46
C GLU A 99 15.63 1.88 -9.15
N LYS A 100 15.99 3.16 -9.24
CA LYS A 100 17.32 3.57 -9.61
C LYS A 100 18.13 3.23 -8.36
N TRP A 101 18.68 2.03 -8.38
CA TRP A 101 19.62 1.52 -7.38
C TRP A 101 20.51 2.67 -6.94
N TRP A 102 20.41 3.01 -5.67
CA TRP A 102 21.41 3.82 -5.01
C TRP A 102 22.63 2.90 -4.83
N SER A 103 23.39 2.67 -5.90
CA SER A 103 24.80 2.34 -5.76
C SER A 103 25.47 3.58 -5.20
N SER A 104 25.41 3.74 -3.89
CA SER A 104 26.49 4.39 -3.16
C SER A 104 27.70 3.48 -3.33
N SER A 105 28.34 3.56 -4.50
CA SER A 105 29.77 3.37 -4.57
C SER A 105 30.33 4.47 -3.68
N SER A 106 30.54 4.14 -2.41
CA SER A 106 31.45 4.83 -1.53
C SER A 106 32.72 5.06 -2.34
N GLY A 107 32.93 6.31 -2.73
CA GLY A 107 34.16 6.73 -3.38
C GLY A 107 35.31 6.26 -2.52
N LYS A 108 36.19 5.45 -3.12
CA LYS A 108 37.59 5.43 -2.73
C LYS A 108 38.09 6.86 -2.85
N ALA A 109 38.20 7.54 -1.71
CA ALA A 109 39.01 8.73 -1.59
C ALA A 109 40.42 8.27 -1.18
N ALA A 110 41.37 8.61 -2.05
CA ALA A 110 42.83 8.71 -1.86
C ALA A 110 43.55 7.56 -1.15
#